data_AF-A0A2Z4WDY6-F1
#
_entry.id   AF-A0A2Z4WDY6-F1
#
_cell.length_a   1.000
_cell.length_b   1.000
_cell.length_c   1.000
_cell.angle_alpha   90.00
_cell.angle_beta   90.00
_cell.angle_gamma   90.00
#
_symmetry.space_group_name_H-M   'P 1'
#
loop_
_entity.id
_entity.type
_entity.pdbx_description
1 polymer ?
#
loop_
_entity_poly.entity_id
_entity_poly.type
_entity_poly.pdbx_seq_one_letter_code
_entity_poly.pdbx_strand_id
1 'polypeptide(L)'
;MNNFLKFIKNTIINNKSLFLKSLIFIFFIIGIQALLPISMRWIIDSVSSKQSISFLVLCIISYALILIISNFLDVAWMKFLDKLGGKIIDDIRTDLYKSINLANYEDLIMIGKEKLKNILYMDTLNIFSSIACYSIQIIANSF
;
A
#
# COMPACT_ATOMS: atom_id res chain seq x y z
N MET A 1 3.61 -8.81 20.85
CA MET A 1 2.41 -8.90 19.99
C MET A 1 1.28 -7.93 20.38
N ASN A 2 0.85 -7.83 21.65
CA ASN A 2 -0.26 -6.95 22.05
C ASN A 2 -0.08 -5.46 21.70
N ASN A 3 1.10 -4.88 21.94
CA ASN A 3 1.33 -3.45 21.64
C ASN A 3 1.35 -3.16 20.14
N PHE A 4 1.86 -4.10 19.34
CA PHE A 4 1.87 -4.02 17.88
C PHE A 4 0.45 -4.07 17.29
N LEU A 5 -0.36 -5.03 17.75
CA LEU A 5 -1.77 -5.13 17.35
C LEU A 5 -2.57 -3.89 17.78
N LYS A 6 -2.28 -3.33 18.96
CA LYS A 6 -2.91 -2.10 19.44
C LYS A 6 -2.52 -0.89 18.58
N PHE A 7 -1.25 -0.80 18.16
CA PHE A 7 -0.78 0.23 17.24
C PHE A 7 -1.49 0.12 15.88
N ILE A 8 -1.48 -1.06 15.25
CA ILE A 8 -2.19 -1.30 13.98
C ILE A 8 -3.67 -0.94 14.10
N LYS A 9 -4.33 -1.37 15.18
CA LYS A 9 -5.75 -1.08 15.41
C LYS A 9 -6.00 0.43 15.51
N ASN A 10 -5.18 1.17 16.26
CA ASN A 10 -5.31 2.63 16.36
C ASN A 10 -5.06 3.31 15.01
N THR A 11 -4.04 2.87 14.27
CA THR A 11 -3.72 3.41 12.95
C THR A 11 -4.86 3.18 11.94
N ILE A 12 -5.46 1.98 11.93
CA ILE A 12 -6.62 1.65 11.08
C ILE A 12 -7.84 2.49 11.47
N ILE A 13 -8.08 2.72 12.77
CA ILE A 13 -9.19 3.54 13.23
C ILE A 13 -9.00 5.01 12.82
N ASN A 14 -7.81 5.56 13.05
CA ASN A 14 -7.49 6.96 12.73
C ASN A 14 -7.49 7.24 11.21
N ASN A 15 -7.16 6.23 10.40
CA ASN A 15 -7.08 6.36 8.93
C ASN A 15 -8.12 5.51 8.18
N LYS A 16 -9.27 5.23 8.80
CA LYS A 16 -10.31 4.30 8.29
C LYS A 16 -10.74 4.60 6.85
N SER A 17 -10.90 5.87 6.48
CA SER A 17 -11.31 6.25 5.12
C SER A 17 -10.26 5.88 4.06
N LEU A 18 -8.98 6.10 4.36
CA LEU A 18 -7.88 5.78 3.43
C LEU A 18 -7.69 4.28 3.32
N PHE A 19 -7.75 3.58 4.46
CA PHE A 19 -7.63 2.13 4.50
C PHE A 19 -8.77 1.43 3.73
N LEU A 20 -10.01 1.90 3.89
CA LEU A 20 -11.16 1.34 3.17
C LEU A 20 -11.03 1.57 1.65
N LYS A 21 -10.59 2.78 1.25
CA LYS A 21 -10.33 3.09 -0.16
C LYS A 21 -9.24 2.18 -0.73
N SER A 22 -8.11 2.02 -0.05
CA SER A 22 -7.03 1.14 -0.53
C SER A 22 -7.46 -0.33 -0.65
N LEU A 23 -8.34 -0.80 0.25
CA LEU A 23 -8.87 -2.16 0.22
C LEU A 23 -9.80 -2.38 -0.97
N ILE A 24 -10.68 -1.41 -1.26
CA ILE A 24 -11.54 -1.43 -2.45
C ILE A 24 -10.68 -1.46 -3.73
N PHE A 25 -9.66 -0.61 -3.81
CA PHE A 25 -8.75 -0.58 -4.97
C PHE A 25 -8.05 -1.94 -5.18
N ILE A 26 -7.54 -2.57 -4.12
CA ILE A 26 -6.93 -3.91 -4.20
C ILE A 26 -7.91 -4.92 -4.77
N PHE A 27 -9.17 -4.92 -4.31
CA PHE A 27 -10.16 -5.86 -4.80
C PHE A 27 -10.45 -5.68 -6.30
N PHE A 28 -10.53 -4.43 -6.76
CA PHE A 28 -10.66 -4.12 -8.19
C PHE A 28 -9.44 -4.54 -9.01
N ILE A 29 -8.23 -4.29 -8.50
CA ILE A 29 -6.99 -4.67 -9.17
C ILE A 29 -6.90 -6.18 -9.31
N ILE A 30 -7.16 -6.93 -8.22
CA ILE A 30 -7.18 -8.40 -8.24
C ILE A 30 -8.21 -8.91 -9.25
N GLY A 31 -9.41 -8.31 -9.25
CA GLY A 31 -10.46 -8.66 -10.21
C GLY A 31 -10.01 -8.48 -11.66
N ILE A 32 -9.41 -7.33 -11.99
CA ILE A 32 -8.92 -7.03 -13.35
C ILE A 32 -7.74 -7.94 -13.73
N GLN A 33 -6.80 -8.16 -12.82
CA GLN A 33 -5.64 -9.03 -13.05
C GLN A 33 -6.07 -10.49 -13.28
N ALA A 34 -7.12 -10.96 -12.59
CA ALA A 34 -7.71 -12.26 -12.86
C ALA A 34 -8.53 -12.29 -14.16
N LEU A 35 -9.18 -11.18 -14.53
CA LEU A 35 -9.97 -11.08 -15.74
C LEU A 35 -9.09 -11.09 -17.00
N LEU A 36 -7.93 -10.42 -16.98
CA LEU A 36 -6.99 -10.32 -18.11
C LEU A 36 -6.68 -11.68 -18.79
N PRO A 37 -6.21 -12.73 -18.08
CA PRO A 37 -5.93 -14.02 -18.70
C PRO A 37 -7.19 -14.73 -19.20
N ILE A 38 -8.33 -14.55 -18.52
CA ILE A 38 -9.63 -15.14 -18.93
C ILE A 38 -10.11 -14.48 -20.23
N SER A 39 -10.09 -13.15 -20.28
CA SER A 39 -10.42 -12.36 -21.46
C SER A 39 -9.52 -12.72 -22.64
N MET A 40 -8.22 -12.95 -22.39
CA MET A 40 -7.31 -13.38 -23.46
C MET A 40 -7.70 -14.75 -24.04
N ARG A 41 -8.04 -15.73 -23.21
CA ARG A 41 -8.52 -17.04 -23.69
C ARG A 41 -9.76 -16.88 -24.57
N TRP A 42 -10.75 -16.12 -24.11
CA TRP A 42 -11.98 -15.89 -24.86
C TRP A 42 -11.76 -15.15 -26.19
N ILE A 43 -10.84 -14.19 -26.22
CA ILE A 43 -10.46 -13.48 -27.45
C ILE A 43 -9.85 -14.47 -28.46
N ILE A 44 -8.90 -15.30 -28.02
CA ILE A 44 -8.24 -16.28 -28.89
C ILE A 44 -9.25 -17.28 -29.47
N ASP A 45 -10.17 -17.79 -28.64
CA ASP A 45 -11.21 -18.72 -29.08
C ASP A 45 -12.18 -18.07 -30.07
N SER A 46 -12.56 -16.81 -29.83
CA SER A 46 -13.48 -16.04 -30.68
C SER A 46 -12.86 -15.64 -32.02
N VAL A 47 -11.57 -15.33 -32.03
CA VAL A 47 -10.81 -15.02 -33.26
C VAL A 47 -10.61 -16.27 -34.10
N SER A 48 -10.31 -17.42 -33.46
CA SER A 48 -10.12 -18.70 -34.15
C SER A 48 -11.39 -19.18 -34.87
N SER A 49 -12.57 -18.85 -34.35
CA SER A 49 -13.86 -19.23 -34.95
C SER A 49 -14.35 -18.27 -36.04
N LYS A 50 -14.18 -16.95 -35.88
CA LYS A 50 -14.64 -15.96 -36.88
C LYS A 50 -13.62 -15.63 -37.98
N GLN A 51 -12.34 -15.93 -37.78
CA GLN A 51 -11.23 -15.73 -38.75
C GLN A 51 -11.26 -14.39 -39.52
N SER A 52 -11.68 -13.30 -38.88
CA SER A 52 -11.78 -11.98 -39.52
C SER A 52 -10.76 -11.02 -38.94
N ILE A 53 -9.98 -10.39 -39.84
CA ILE A 53 -8.92 -9.43 -39.47
C ILE A 53 -9.50 -8.23 -38.71
N SER A 54 -10.67 -7.73 -39.13
CA SER A 54 -11.34 -6.61 -38.46
C SER A 54 -11.73 -6.95 -37.02
N PHE A 55 -12.13 -8.19 -36.74
CA PHE A 55 -12.48 -8.63 -35.39
C PHE A 55 -11.24 -8.78 -34.52
N LEU A 56 -10.15 -9.31 -35.08
CA LEU A 56 -8.86 -9.41 -34.40
C LEU A 56 -8.33 -8.04 -33.97
N VAL A 57 -8.37 -7.04 -34.87
CA VAL A 57 -7.96 -5.66 -34.55
C VAL A 57 -8.82 -5.08 -33.42
N LEU A 58 -10.14 -5.28 -33.46
CA LEU A 58 -11.05 -4.82 -32.41
C LEU A 58 -10.70 -5.45 -31.03
N CYS A 59 -10.42 -6.75 -31.01
CA CYS A 59 -10.01 -7.46 -29.80
C CYS A 59 -8.69 -6.95 -29.23
N ILE A 60 -7.69 -6.67 -30.08
CA ILE A 60 -6.41 -6.11 -29.65
C ILE A 60 -6.60 -4.72 -29.04
N ILE A 61 -7.40 -3.86 -29.67
CA ILE A 61 -7.68 -2.51 -29.15
C ILE A 61 -8.40 -2.60 -27.80
N SER A 62 -9.40 -3.47 -27.68
CA SER A 62 -10.11 -3.70 -26.42
C SER A 62 -9.17 -4.19 -25.31
N TYR A 63 -8.30 -5.15 -25.60
CA TYR A 63 -7.32 -5.65 -24.65
C TYR A 63 -6.31 -4.58 -24.22
N ALA A 64 -5.82 -3.78 -25.17
CA ALA A 64 -4.92 -2.66 -24.88
C ALA A 64 -5.60 -1.61 -23.97
N LEU A 65 -6.88 -1.31 -24.19
CA LEU A 65 -7.64 -0.41 -23.32
C LEU A 65 -7.77 -0.96 -21.89
N ILE A 66 -8.03 -2.26 -21.73
CA ILE A 66 -8.11 -2.90 -20.40
C ILE A 66 -6.76 -2.80 -19.68
N LEU A 67 -5.64 -3.04 -20.38
CA LEU A 67 -4.29 -2.90 -19.80
C LEU A 67 -3.97 -1.46 -19.39
N ILE A 68 -4.41 -0.48 -20.17
CA ILE A 68 -4.23 0.94 -19.79
C ILE A 68 -5.01 1.23 -18.51
N ILE A 69 -6.27 0.79 -18.43
CA ILE A 69 -7.12 0.98 -17.24
C ILE A 69 -6.50 0.30 -16.01
N SER A 70 -5.99 -0.94 -16.15
CA SER A 70 -5.35 -1.66 -15.05
C SER A 70 -4.14 -0.89 -14.52
N ASN A 71 -3.27 -0.42 -15.41
CA ASN A 71 -2.10 0.38 -15.03
C ASN A 71 -2.49 1.69 -14.31
N PHE A 72 -3.54 2.39 -14.78
CA PHE A 72 -4.01 3.59 -14.11
C PHE A 72 -4.51 3.30 -12.69
N LEU A 73 -5.21 2.17 -12.50
CA LEU A 73 -5.65 1.74 -11.17
C LEU A 73 -4.49 1.38 -10.26
N ASP A 74 -3.47 0.69 -10.77
CA ASP A 74 -2.25 0.35 -10.03
C ASP A 74 -1.52 1.62 -9.55
N VAL A 75 -1.33 2.60 -10.44
CA VAL A 75 -0.71 3.89 -10.10
C VAL A 75 -1.54 4.65 -9.07
N ALA A 76 -2.87 4.67 -9.24
CA ALA A 76 -3.77 5.33 -8.29
C ALA A 76 -3.70 4.67 -6.91
N TRP A 77 -3.69 3.34 -6.85
CA TRP A 77 -3.55 2.58 -5.62
C TRP A 77 -2.22 2.84 -4.93
N MET A 78 -1.11 2.82 -5.66
CA MET A 78 0.22 3.09 -5.13
C MET A 78 0.30 4.49 -4.51
N LYS A 79 -0.30 5.50 -5.15
CA LYS A 79 -0.42 6.85 -4.59
C LYS A 79 -1.23 6.91 -3.29
N PHE A 80 -2.28 6.09 -3.14
CA PHE A 80 -3.02 5.99 -1.89
C PHE A 80 -2.22 5.29 -0.80
N LEU A 81 -1.48 4.24 -1.16
CA LEU A 81 -0.60 3.51 -0.24
C LEU A 81 0.51 4.43 0.30
N ASP A 82 1.15 5.21 -0.57
CA ASP A 82 2.19 6.17 -0.17
C ASP A 82 1.65 7.24 0.79
N LYS A 83 0.45 7.76 0.51
CA LYS A 83 -0.22 8.71 1.42
C LYS A 83 -0.53 8.09 2.78
N LEU A 84 -0.93 6.82 2.79
CA LEU A 84 -1.21 6.10 4.02
C LEU A 84 0.08 5.87 4.81
N GLY A 85 1.14 5.39 4.17
CA GLY A 85 2.46 5.20 4.79
C GLY A 85 3.02 6.50 5.36
N GLY A 86 2.92 7.60 4.60
CA GLY A 86 3.33 8.94 5.04
C GLY A 86 2.60 9.39 6.31
N LYS A 87 1.28 9.17 6.39
CA LYS A 87 0.51 9.50 7.61
C LYS A 87 0.94 8.66 8.82
N ILE A 88 1.22 7.37 8.64
CA ILE A 88 1.66 6.52 9.74
C ILE A 88 3.00 7.01 10.30
N ILE A 89 3.94 7.34 9.41
CA ILE A 89 5.25 7.89 9.81
C ILE A 89 5.06 9.21 10.56
N ASP A 90 4.16 10.07 10.09
CA ASP A 90 3.88 11.36 10.72
C ASP A 90 3.21 11.22 12.10
N ASP A 91 2.30 10.26 12.26
CA ASP A 91 1.69 9.92 13.55
C ASP A 91 2.76 9.46 14.56
N ILE A 92 3.65 8.54 14.15
CA ILE A 92 4.76 8.04 14.99
C ILE A 92 5.68 9.20 15.39
N ARG A 93 6.02 10.08 14.44
CA ARG A 93 6.87 11.26 14.72
C ARG A 93 6.19 12.22 15.67
N THR A 94 4.89 12.47 15.50
CA THR A 94 4.13 13.37 16.36
C THR A 94 4.10 12.87 17.80
N ASP A 95 3.91 11.57 17.99
CA ASP A 95 3.97 10.96 19.33
C ASP A 95 5.37 11.06 19.94
N LEU A 96 6.42 10.83 19.15
CA LEU A 96 7.80 11.04 19.58
C LEU A 96 8.09 12.51 19.95
N TYR A 97 7.62 13.47 19.16
CA TYR A 97 7.77 14.90 19.48
C TYR A 97 7.09 15.25 20.80
N LYS A 98 5.90 14.72 21.08
CA LYS A 98 5.24 14.90 22.37
C LYS A 98 6.05 14.29 23.51
N SER A 99 6.58 13.08 23.32
CA SER A 99 7.43 12.43 24.33
C SER A 99 8.71 13.20 24.60
N ILE A 100 9.35 13.75 23.56
CA ILE A 100 10.54 14.60 23.72
C ILE A 100 10.20 15.89 24.46
N ASN A 101 9.08 16.54 24.13
CA ASN A 101 8.65 17.78 24.79
C ASN A 101 8.30 17.59 26.28
N LEU A 102 7.86 16.39 26.66
CA LEU A 102 7.51 16.05 28.05
C LEU A 102 8.69 15.46 28.85
N ALA A 103 9.81 15.15 28.20
CA ALA A 103 10.97 14.55 28.83
C ALA A 103 11.79 15.58 29.64
N ASN A 104 12.52 15.09 30.65
CA ASN A 104 13.43 15.93 31.42
C ASN A 104 14.57 16.45 30.56
N TYR A 105 14.92 17.72 30.75
CA TYR A 105 15.95 18.39 29.96
C TYR A 105 17.34 17.77 30.13
N GLU A 106 17.66 17.27 31.32
CA GLU A 106 18.94 16.59 31.61
C GLU A 106 19.09 15.29 30.79
N ASP A 107 18.03 14.51 30.67
CA ASP A 107 18.02 13.27 29.87
C ASP A 107 18.20 13.59 28.38
N LEU A 108 17.56 14.65 27.89
CA LEU A 108 17.67 15.09 26.50
C LEU A 108 19.09 15.57 26.15
N ILE A 109 19.76 16.27 27.07
CA ILE A 109 21.15 16.67 26.91
C ILE A 109 22.07 15.44 26.86
N MET A 110 21.88 14.46 27.74
CA MET A 110 22.68 13.23 27.75
C MET A 110 22.54 12.43 26.44
N ILE A 111 21.35 12.39 25.85
CA ILE A 111 21.12 11.70 24.57
C ILE A 111 21.83 12.43 23.42
N GLY A 112 21.78 13.77 23.42
CA GLY A 112 22.40 14.62 22.41
C GLY A 112 21.54 14.83 21.16
N LYS A 113 21.68 16.02 20.56
CA LYS A 113 20.86 16.51 19.44
C LYS A 113 20.90 15.60 18.20
N GLU A 114 22.09 15.14 17.79
CA GLU A 114 22.23 14.30 16.59
C GLU A 114 21.57 12.94 16.76
N LYS A 115 21.62 12.38 17.98
CA LYS A 115 20.96 11.10 18.28
C LYS A 115 19.44 11.25 18.30
N LEU A 116 18.91 12.33 18.88
CA LEU A 116 17.48 12.65 18.82
C LEU A 116 16.99 12.86 17.39
N LYS A 117 17.78 13.56 16.56
CA LYS A 117 17.49 13.70 15.13
C LYS A 117 17.46 12.33 14.45
N ASN A 118 18.45 11.47 14.71
CA ASN A 118 18.48 10.14 14.12
C ASN A 118 17.27 9.29 14.53
N ILE A 119 16.85 9.36 15.79
CA ILE A 119 15.64 8.67 16.29
C ILE A 119 14.40 9.16 15.56
N LEU A 120 14.23 10.48 15.40
CA LEU A 120 13.08 11.08 14.72
C LEU A 120 12.98 10.70 13.24
N TYR A 121 14.12 10.49 12.57
CA TYR A 121 14.15 10.23 11.13
C TYR A 121 14.38 8.76 10.78
N MET A 122 15.53 8.20 11.14
CA MET A 122 15.93 6.85 10.72
C MET A 122 15.18 5.78 11.51
N ASP A 123 15.06 5.95 12.83
CA ASP A 123 14.41 4.91 13.65
C ASP A 123 12.90 4.85 13.40
N THR A 124 12.24 5.99 13.18
CA THR A 124 10.82 6.01 12.78
C THR A 124 10.57 5.29 11.46
N LEU A 125 11.45 5.50 10.47
CA LEU A 125 11.37 4.81 9.18
C LEU A 125 11.63 3.29 9.34
N ASN A 126 12.62 2.91 10.15
CA ASN A 126 12.94 1.51 10.41
C ASN A 126 11.80 0.78 11.14
N ILE A 127 11.15 1.45 12.09
CA ILE A 127 9.96 0.93 12.77
C ILE A 127 8.82 0.75 11.77
N PHE A 128 8.54 1.76 10.94
CA PHE A 128 7.52 1.65 9.90
C PHE A 128 7.80 0.50 8.92
N SER A 129 9.03 0.39 8.43
CA SER A 129 9.47 -0.69 7.53
C SER A 129 9.31 -2.06 8.17
N SER A 130 9.69 -2.19 9.45
CA SER A 130 9.53 -3.42 10.21
C SER A 130 8.05 -3.79 10.37
N ILE A 131 7.19 -2.82 10.69
CA ILE A 131 5.74 -3.04 10.80
C ILE A 131 5.16 -3.52 9.46
N ALA A 132 5.55 -2.89 8.35
CA ALA A 132 5.12 -3.30 7.01
C ALA A 132 5.57 -4.73 6.67
N CYS A 133 6.83 -5.07 6.94
CA CYS A 133 7.37 -6.40 6.67
C CYS A 133 6.67 -7.49 7.53
N TYR A 134 6.53 -7.25 8.83
CA TYR A 134 5.86 -8.19 9.73
C TYR A 134 4.38 -8.38 9.38
N SER A 135 3.68 -7.33 8.98
CA SER A 135 2.27 -7.45 8.57
C SER A 135 2.11 -8.28 7.29
N ILE A 136 3.01 -8.13 6.31
CA ILE A 136 3.03 -8.99 5.11
C ILE A 136 3.34 -10.45 5.50
N GLN A 137 4.34 -10.69 6.35
CA GLN A 137 4.69 -12.05 6.77
C GLN A 137 3.56 -12.76 7.51
N ILE A 138 2.83 -12.06 8.38
CA ILE A 138 1.67 -12.63 9.08
C ILE A 138 0.59 -13.04 8.08
N ILE A 139 0.31 -12.19 7.08
CA ILE A 139 -0.68 -12.50 6.04
C ILE A 139 -0.20 -13.69 5.20
N ALA A 140 1.05 -13.69 4.75
CA ALA A 140 1.60 -14.74 3.91
C ALA A 140 1.62 -16.11 4.63
N ASN A 141 1.97 -16.15 5.92
CA ASN A 141 1.96 -17.38 6.70
C ASN A 141 0.54 -17.85 7.09
N SER A 142 -0.49 -17.03 6.86
CA SER A 142 -1.88 -17.40 7.13
C SER A 142 -2.59 -18.02 5.92
N PHE A 143 -1.96 -17.99 4.74
CA PHE A 143 -2.42 -18.63 3.49
C PHE A 143 -1.55 -19.86 3.19
#